data_AF-A0AAV5Y430-F1
#
_entry.id   AF-A0AAV5Y430-F1
#
_cell.length_a   1.000
_cell.length_b   1.000
_cell.length_c   1.000
_cell.angle_alpha   90.00
_cell.angle_beta   90.00
_cell.angle_gamma   90.00
#
_symmetry.space_group_name_H-M   'P 1'
#
loop_
_entity.id
_entity.type
_entity.pdbx_description
1 polymer ?
#
loop_
_entity_poly.entity_id
_entity_poly.type
_entity_poly.pdbx_seq_one_letter_code
_entity_poly.pdbx_strand_id
1 'polypeptide(L)'
;PGPDGHPFGKLTLSVSSFVPKPWTPFQWAPFAGAGALAAKLDTIKRGVGGMATVRVLHENPREAALQALLARGDRRVGDFLEGAARLGGDWRRALREWDGDLEFHTTRVRGLDERLPWDHFDVGVKKAGLLREWERAQAEEAAPAVVSG
;
A
#
# COMPACT_ATOMS: atom_id res chain seq x y z
N PRO A 1 31.69 -2.79 17.70
CA PRO A 1 31.58 -2.73 19.18
C PRO A 1 31.14 -1.33 19.59
N GLY A 2 30.17 -1.20 20.50
CA GLY A 2 29.85 0.10 21.10
C GLY A 2 30.96 0.58 22.06
N PRO A 3 30.88 1.81 22.57
CA PRO A 3 31.84 2.37 23.55
C PRO A 3 32.06 1.46 24.78
N ASP A 4 31.07 0.64 25.10
CA ASP A 4 31.03 -0.22 26.29
C ASP A 4 31.42 -1.68 26.00
N GLY A 5 31.93 -1.98 24.80
CA GLY A 5 32.32 -3.34 24.41
C GLY A 5 31.17 -4.31 24.13
N HIS A 6 29.91 -3.90 24.37
CA HIS A 6 28.75 -4.69 23.96
C HIS A 6 28.62 -4.70 22.42
N PRO A 7 28.36 -5.88 21.81
CA PRO A 7 27.99 -5.94 20.40
C PRO A 7 26.71 -5.13 20.20
N PHE A 8 26.66 -4.30 19.15
CA PHE A 8 25.43 -3.63 18.74
C PHE A 8 24.33 -4.70 18.58
N GLY A 9 23.21 -4.51 19.28
CA GLY A 9 22.08 -5.43 19.22
C GLY A 9 21.57 -5.61 17.79
N LYS A 10 20.93 -6.76 17.53
CA LYS A 10 20.28 -7.00 16.23
C LYS A 10 19.09 -6.04 16.10
N LEU A 11 19.04 -5.28 15.01
CA LEU A 11 17.92 -4.38 14.66
C LEU A 11 17.08 -5.04 13.56
N THR A 12 15.76 -5.07 13.72
CA THR A 12 14.85 -5.48 12.64
C THR A 12 14.13 -4.27 12.07
N LEU A 13 14.33 -4.02 10.77
CA LEU A 13 13.61 -3.03 10.00
C LEU A 13 12.44 -3.70 9.29
N SER A 14 11.21 -3.43 9.76
CA SER A 14 9.99 -3.92 9.13
C SER A 14 9.44 -2.90 8.14
N VAL A 15 9.31 -3.29 6.88
CA VAL A 15 8.83 -2.44 5.78
C VAL A 15 7.52 -3.00 5.22
N SER A 16 6.43 -2.26 5.39
CA SER A 16 5.13 -2.56 4.81
C SER A 16 4.82 -1.63 3.64
N SER A 17 4.05 -2.12 2.69
CA SER A 17 3.58 -1.30 1.57
C SER A 17 2.38 -0.46 2.02
N PHE A 18 2.33 0.78 1.52
CA PHE A 18 1.14 1.59 1.69
C PHE A 18 0.05 1.14 0.71
N VAL A 19 -1.04 0.58 1.24
CA VAL A 19 -2.22 0.15 0.48
C VAL A 19 -3.44 0.98 0.91
N PRO A 20 -3.94 1.89 0.07
CA PRO A 20 -5.13 2.68 0.40
C PRO A 20 -6.35 1.80 0.69
N LYS A 21 -7.06 2.14 1.78
CA LYS A 21 -8.20 1.36 2.27
C LYS A 21 -9.51 2.16 2.23
N PRO A 22 -10.65 1.50 2.00
CA PRO A 22 -11.97 2.10 2.17
C PRO A 22 -12.16 2.79 3.50
N TRP A 23 -12.90 3.90 3.51
CA TRP A 23 -13.25 4.68 4.70
C TRP A 23 -12.06 5.18 5.53
N THR A 24 -10.90 5.34 4.91
CA THR A 24 -9.73 6.00 5.51
C THR A 24 -9.49 7.34 4.82
N PRO A 25 -8.79 8.29 5.45
CA PRO A 25 -8.43 9.57 4.80
C PRO A 25 -7.67 9.37 3.50
N PHE A 26 -6.92 8.27 3.38
CA PHE A 26 -6.10 7.98 2.22
C PHE A 26 -6.83 7.21 1.10
N GLN A 27 -8.14 7.01 1.20
CA GLN A 27 -8.89 6.20 0.24
C GLN A 27 -8.84 6.73 -1.22
N TRP A 28 -8.49 8.01 -1.42
CA TRP A 28 -8.30 8.64 -2.73
C TRP A 28 -6.87 8.57 -3.26
N ALA A 29 -5.89 8.28 -2.39
CA ALA A 29 -4.49 8.14 -2.80
C ALA A 29 -4.36 7.03 -3.84
N PRO A 30 -3.47 7.10 -4.84
CA PRO A 30 -3.18 5.97 -5.72
C PRO A 30 -2.33 4.91 -4.98
N PHE A 31 -2.47 3.64 -5.35
CA PHE A 31 -1.44 2.64 -5.00
C PHE A 31 -0.21 2.85 -5.88
N ALA A 32 1.00 2.78 -5.30
CA ALA A 32 2.23 3.08 -6.04
C ALA A 32 2.55 2.07 -7.17
N GLY A 33 1.97 0.87 -7.12
CA GLY A 33 2.27 -0.21 -8.06
C GLY A 33 3.44 -1.09 -7.59
N ALA A 34 3.39 -2.38 -7.93
CA ALA A 34 4.37 -3.36 -7.46
C ALA A 34 5.81 -3.04 -7.91
N GLY A 35 5.99 -2.51 -9.12
CA GLY A 35 7.30 -2.11 -9.64
C GLY A 35 7.94 -0.96 -8.85
N ALA A 36 7.16 0.09 -8.57
CA ALA A 36 7.65 1.22 -7.79
C ALA A 36 7.97 0.83 -6.34
N LEU A 37 7.14 -0.02 -5.72
CA LEU A 37 7.40 -0.57 -4.39
C LEU A 37 8.67 -1.43 -4.35
N ALA A 38 8.90 -2.26 -5.38
CA ALA A 38 10.11 -3.05 -5.48
C ALA A 38 11.37 -2.15 -5.55
N ALA A 39 11.34 -1.10 -6.38
CA ALA A 39 12.46 -0.16 -6.49
C ALA A 39 12.74 0.60 -5.18
N LYS A 40 11.68 1.01 -4.45
CA LYS A 40 11.80 1.63 -3.12
C LYS A 40 12.39 0.66 -2.09
N LEU A 41 11.92 -0.59 -2.07
CA LEU A 41 12.44 -1.63 -1.19
C LEU A 41 13.91 -1.94 -1.46
N ASP A 42 14.32 -2.01 -2.73
CA ASP A 42 15.72 -2.23 -3.10
C ASP A 42 16.62 -1.07 -2.65
N THR A 43 16.09 0.16 -2.69
CA THR A 43 16.80 1.33 -2.16
C THR A 43 17.04 1.20 -0.66
N ILE A 44 16.02 0.78 0.11
CA ILE A 44 16.15 0.52 1.54
C ILE A 44 17.19 -0.57 1.80
N LYS A 45 17.08 -1.71 1.10
CA LYS A 45 17.99 -2.86 1.25
C LYS A 45 19.44 -2.48 0.96
N ARG A 46 19.70 -1.69 -0.09
CA ARG A 46 21.05 -1.19 -0.40
C ARG A 46 21.56 -0.27 0.71
N GLY A 47 20.72 0.64 1.22
CA GLY A 47 21.09 1.58 2.27
C GLY A 47 21.55 0.91 3.57
N VAL A 48 20.95 -0.24 3.94
CA VAL A 48 21.32 -1.00 5.14
C VAL A 48 22.21 -2.21 4.85
N GLY A 49 22.55 -2.48 3.60
CA GLY A 49 23.22 -3.73 3.18
C GLY A 49 24.61 -3.94 3.79
N GLY A 50 25.30 -2.86 4.19
CA GLY A 50 26.58 -2.93 4.89
C GLY A 50 26.46 -3.16 6.40
N MET A 51 25.26 -3.15 6.96
CA MET A 51 25.02 -3.24 8.40
C MET A 51 24.68 -4.69 8.79
N ALA A 52 25.69 -5.47 9.18
CA ALA A 52 25.53 -6.88 9.54
C ALA A 52 24.56 -7.16 10.70
N THR A 53 24.26 -6.14 11.52
CA THR A 53 23.30 -6.22 12.64
C THR A 53 21.86 -5.91 12.23
N VAL A 54 21.61 -5.46 11.00
CA VAL A 54 20.27 -5.05 10.53
C VAL A 54 19.64 -6.15 9.68
N ARG A 55 18.46 -6.60 10.09
CA ARG A 55 17.59 -7.50 9.32
C ARG A 55 16.44 -6.72 8.73
N VAL A 56 16.25 -6.80 7.41
CA VAL A 56 15.06 -6.22 6.75
C VAL A 56 13.98 -7.29 6.63
N LEU A 57 12.85 -7.07 7.29
CA LEU A 57 11.60 -7.80 7.06
C LEU A 57 10.73 -6.94 6.14
N HIS A 58 10.18 -7.52 5.08
CA HIS A 58 9.35 -6.78 4.15
C HIS A 58 8.19 -7.59 3.62
N GLU A 59 7.12 -6.88 3.26
CA GLU A 59 6.02 -7.42 2.47
C GLU A 59 6.45 -7.66 1.01
N ASN A 60 5.80 -8.59 0.32
CA ASN A 60 5.98 -8.79 -1.12
C ASN A 60 5.20 -7.72 -1.91
N PRO A 61 5.85 -6.91 -2.78
CA PRO A 61 5.16 -5.89 -3.59
C PRO A 61 4.01 -6.41 -4.46
N ARG A 62 4.08 -7.66 -4.92
CA ARG A 62 2.99 -8.29 -5.70
C ARG A 62 1.79 -8.65 -4.82
N GLU A 63 2.04 -9.01 -3.57
CA GLU A 63 0.96 -9.28 -2.61
C GLU A 63 0.28 -7.97 -2.18
N ALA A 64 1.05 -6.89 -2.02
CA ALA A 64 0.49 -5.56 -1.81
C ALA A 64 -0.40 -5.10 -2.99
N ALA A 65 -0.03 -5.42 -4.24
CA ALA A 65 -0.86 -5.13 -5.41
C ALA A 65 -2.18 -5.91 -5.38
N LEU A 66 -2.15 -7.19 -4.99
CA LEU A 66 -3.36 -7.99 -4.79
C LEU A 66 -4.23 -7.39 -3.67
N GLN A 67 -3.64 -7.02 -2.53
CA GLN A 67 -4.38 -6.35 -1.46
C GLN A 67 -5.00 -5.02 -1.91
N ALA A 68 -4.30 -4.27 -2.78
CA ALA A 68 -4.84 -3.04 -3.35
C ALA A 68 -6.04 -3.33 -4.25
N LEU A 69 -5.99 -4.37 -5.08
CA LEU A 69 -7.12 -4.78 -5.92
C LEU A 69 -8.33 -5.16 -5.06
N LEU A 70 -8.12 -5.95 -4.02
CA LEU A 70 -9.19 -6.39 -3.12
C LEU A 70 -9.76 -5.23 -2.29
N ALA A 71 -8.92 -4.30 -1.83
CA ALA A 71 -9.36 -3.15 -1.04
C ALA A 71 -10.08 -2.09 -1.88
N ARG A 72 -9.69 -1.93 -3.15
CA ARG A 72 -10.15 -0.82 -4.00
C ARG A 72 -11.07 -1.24 -5.15
N GLY A 73 -11.23 -2.54 -5.35
CA GLY A 73 -12.03 -3.12 -6.41
C GLY A 73 -13.48 -2.69 -6.35
N ASP A 74 -14.13 -2.71 -7.52
CA ASP A 74 -15.59 -2.64 -7.60
C ASP A 74 -16.13 -3.99 -8.08
N ARG A 75 -17.44 -4.05 -8.38
CA ARG A 75 -18.10 -5.27 -8.84
C ARG A 75 -17.42 -5.98 -10.02
N ARG A 76 -16.64 -5.27 -10.85
CA ARG A 76 -15.90 -5.89 -11.98
C ARG A 76 -14.77 -6.81 -11.51
N VAL A 77 -14.32 -6.65 -10.26
CA VAL A 77 -13.35 -7.57 -9.62
C VAL A 77 -14.03 -8.88 -9.19
N GLY A 78 -15.37 -8.97 -9.23
CA GLY A 78 -16.11 -10.19 -8.89
C GLY A 78 -15.67 -11.41 -9.69
N ASP A 79 -15.44 -11.26 -11.00
CA ASP A 79 -15.00 -12.36 -11.88
C ASP A 79 -13.62 -12.89 -11.49
N PHE A 80 -12.72 -12.00 -11.05
CA PHE A 80 -11.42 -12.38 -10.49
C PHE A 80 -11.57 -13.18 -9.20
N LEU A 81 -12.46 -12.76 -8.29
CA LEU A 81 -12.71 -13.48 -7.03
C LEU A 81 -13.28 -14.88 -7.30
N GLU A 82 -14.22 -15.00 -8.24
CA GLU A 82 -14.78 -16.28 -8.66
C GLU A 82 -13.70 -17.17 -9.30
N GLY A 83 -12.84 -16.61 -10.15
CA GLY A 83 -11.68 -17.30 -10.72
C GLY A 83 -10.74 -17.84 -9.64
N ALA A 84 -10.39 -17.02 -8.65
CA ALA A 84 -9.54 -17.44 -7.52
C ALA A 84 -10.18 -18.56 -6.70
N ALA A 85 -11.49 -18.49 -6.45
CA ALA A 85 -12.22 -19.55 -5.76
C ALA A 85 -12.22 -20.87 -6.56
N ARG A 86 -12.48 -20.82 -7.88
CA ARG A 86 -12.43 -22.00 -8.78
C ARG A 86 -11.05 -22.65 -8.82
N LEU A 87 -10.00 -21.86 -8.67
CA LEU A 87 -8.61 -22.31 -8.64
C LEU A 87 -8.12 -22.70 -7.23
N GLY A 88 -9.02 -22.90 -6.27
CA GLY A 88 -8.65 -23.34 -4.91
C GLY A 88 -7.86 -22.30 -4.10
N GLY A 89 -8.04 -21.02 -4.39
CA GLY A 89 -7.32 -19.93 -3.74
C GLY A 89 -5.96 -19.59 -4.37
N ASP A 90 -5.66 -20.07 -5.58
CA ASP A 90 -4.49 -19.60 -6.33
C ASP A 90 -4.74 -18.22 -6.94
N TRP A 91 -4.66 -17.19 -6.08
CA TRP A 91 -4.83 -15.78 -6.46
C TRP A 91 -3.86 -15.33 -7.55
N ARG A 92 -2.64 -15.86 -7.57
CA ARG A 92 -1.62 -15.47 -8.55
C ARG A 92 -1.98 -15.97 -9.93
N ARG A 93 -2.49 -17.21 -10.01
CA ARG A 93 -2.99 -17.77 -11.27
C ARG A 93 -4.27 -17.07 -11.72
N ALA A 94 -5.23 -16.89 -10.82
CA ALA A 94 -6.46 -16.15 -11.11
C ALA A 94 -6.17 -14.75 -11.67
N LEU A 95 -5.19 -14.04 -11.11
CA LEU A 95 -4.84 -12.70 -11.58
C LEU A 95 -4.22 -12.71 -12.99
N ARG A 96 -3.54 -13.80 -13.39
CA ARG A 96 -3.00 -13.95 -14.75
C ARG A 96 -4.08 -14.35 -15.76
N GLU A 97 -5.10 -15.07 -15.32
CA GLU A 97 -6.22 -15.54 -16.16
C GLU A 97 -7.38 -14.54 -16.22
N TRP A 98 -7.33 -13.47 -15.42
CA TRP A 98 -8.37 -12.45 -15.38
C TRP A 98 -8.15 -11.38 -16.45
N ASP A 99 -9.16 -11.16 -17.29
CA ASP A 99 -9.15 -10.16 -18.37
C ASP A 99 -9.42 -8.71 -17.89
N GLY A 100 -9.46 -8.48 -16.58
CA GLY A 100 -9.70 -7.15 -16.01
C GLY A 100 -8.45 -6.29 -15.87
N ASP A 101 -8.66 -5.01 -15.61
CA ASP A 101 -7.59 -4.02 -15.53
C ASP A 101 -7.16 -3.77 -14.08
N LEU A 102 -6.08 -4.42 -13.66
CA LEU A 102 -5.49 -4.25 -12.32
C LEU A 102 -5.10 -2.78 -12.04
N GLU A 103 -4.55 -2.06 -13.02
CA GLU A 103 -4.05 -0.69 -12.83
C GLU A 103 -5.20 0.29 -12.68
N PHE A 104 -6.27 0.13 -13.47
CA PHE A 104 -7.50 0.90 -13.33
C PHE A 104 -8.08 0.82 -11.91
N HIS A 105 -8.00 -0.32 -11.23
CA HIS A 105 -8.52 -0.45 -9.88
C HIS A 105 -7.55 0.04 -8.79
N THR A 106 -6.24 0.00 -9.04
CA THR A 106 -5.22 0.17 -8.00
C THR A 106 -4.43 1.47 -8.10
N THR A 107 -3.84 1.79 -9.26
CA THR A 107 -2.83 2.84 -9.41
C THR A 107 -3.41 4.18 -9.86
N ARG A 108 -4.63 4.21 -10.41
CA ARG A 108 -5.25 5.47 -10.83
C ARG A 108 -5.54 6.39 -9.64
N VAL A 109 -5.44 7.69 -9.90
CA VAL A 109 -5.94 8.73 -9.01
C VAL A 109 -7.48 8.69 -9.04
N ARG A 110 -8.10 8.84 -7.87
CA ARG A 110 -9.56 8.95 -7.74
C ARG A 110 -9.93 10.39 -7.41
N GLY A 111 -10.96 10.91 -8.08
CA GLY A 111 -11.48 12.24 -7.78
C GLY A 111 -12.16 12.28 -6.42
N LEU A 112 -12.13 13.44 -5.75
CA LEU A 112 -12.79 13.60 -4.44
C LEU A 112 -14.32 13.48 -4.55
N ASP A 113 -14.88 13.94 -5.68
CA ASP A 113 -16.30 13.86 -6.02
C ASP A 113 -16.71 12.51 -6.66
N GLU A 114 -15.75 11.61 -6.89
CA GLU A 114 -16.05 10.27 -7.43
C GLU A 114 -16.91 9.49 -6.42
N ARG A 115 -17.90 8.76 -6.94
CA ARG A 115 -18.61 7.73 -6.18
C ARG A 115 -17.73 6.50 -6.04
N LEU A 116 -17.28 6.25 -4.82
CA LEU A 116 -16.39 5.13 -4.53
C LEU A 116 -17.18 3.81 -4.45
N PRO A 117 -16.54 2.65 -4.72
CA PRO A 117 -17.22 1.35 -4.72
C PRO A 117 -17.91 1.04 -3.40
N TRP A 118 -17.40 1.55 -2.29
CA TRP A 118 -17.89 1.34 -0.92
C TRP A 118 -18.79 2.46 -0.38
N ASP A 119 -19.07 3.52 -1.15
CA ASP A 119 -19.90 4.66 -0.71
C ASP A 119 -21.36 4.28 -0.39
N HIS A 120 -21.80 3.06 -0.76
CA HIS A 120 -23.15 2.58 -0.51
C HIS A 120 -23.34 1.88 0.84
N PHE A 121 -22.27 1.68 1.61
CA PHE A 121 -22.36 1.15 2.97
C PHE A 121 -22.32 2.28 4.00
N ASP A 122 -23.21 2.21 4.99
CA ASP A 122 -23.10 3.03 6.19
C ASP A 122 -22.26 2.29 7.23
N VAL A 123 -21.08 2.84 7.53
CA VAL A 123 -20.13 2.30 8.50
C VAL A 123 -19.83 3.29 9.64
N GLY A 124 -20.65 4.35 9.78
CA GLY A 124 -20.46 5.37 10.82
C GLY A 124 -19.32 6.37 10.55
N VAL A 125 -18.68 6.32 9.37
CA VAL A 125 -17.60 7.24 8.96
C VAL A 125 -18.13 8.25 7.95
N LYS A 126 -17.99 9.55 8.27
CA LYS A 126 -18.46 10.64 7.39
C LYS A 126 -17.41 11.02 6.36
N LYS A 127 -17.76 10.97 5.06
CA LYS A 127 -16.88 11.36 3.93
C LYS A 127 -16.26 12.75 4.09
N ALA A 128 -17.04 13.73 4.57
CA ALA A 128 -16.54 15.09 4.84
C ALA A 128 -15.44 15.13 5.91
N GLY A 129 -15.46 14.23 6.89
CA GLY A 129 -14.38 14.10 7.87
C GLY A 129 -13.10 13.56 7.23
N LEU A 130 -13.23 12.50 6.42
CA LEU A 130 -12.10 11.91 5.69
C LEU A 130 -11.45 12.89 4.72
N LEU A 131 -12.24 13.74 4.05
CA LEU A 131 -11.74 14.78 3.15
C LEU A 131 -10.90 15.82 3.87
N ARG A 132 -11.33 16.31 5.04
CA ARG A 132 -10.53 17.26 5.83
C ARG A 132 -9.19 16.67 6.27
N GLU A 133 -9.19 15.40 6.68
CA GLU A 133 -7.98 14.68 7.07
C GLU A 133 -7.04 14.46 5.88
N TRP A 134 -7.59 14.16 4.70
CA TRP A 134 -6.85 14.06 3.45
C TRP A 134 -6.20 15.39 3.07
N GLU A 135 -6.95 16.48 3.08
CA GLU A 135 -6.45 17.83 2.77
C GLU A 135 -5.33 18.25 3.73
N ARG A 136 -5.47 17.95 5.03
CA ARG A 136 -4.42 18.21 6.03
C ARG A 136 -3.15 17.44 5.72
N ALA A 137 -3.26 16.15 5.40
CA ALA A 137 -2.10 15.31 5.06
C ALA A 137 -1.36 15.80 3.80
N GLN A 138 -2.12 16.22 2.77
CA GLN A 138 -1.53 16.79 1.55
C GLN A 138 -0.84 18.14 1.79
N ALA A 139 -1.36 18.96 2.71
CA ALA A 139 -0.74 20.23 3.08
C ALA A 139 0.57 20.04 3.88
N GLU A 140 0.63 19.02 4.75
CA GLU A 140 1.84 18.65 5.49
C GLU A 140 2.94 18.11 4.55
N GLU A 141 2.60 17.34 3.52
CA GLU A 141 3.55 16.88 2.50
C GLU A 141 4.15 18.05 1.69
N ALA A 142 3.36 19.10 1.44
CA ALA A 142 3.80 20.28 0.70
C ALA A 142 4.69 21.24 1.52
N ALA A 143 4.75 21.09 2.85
CA ALA A 143 5.63 21.89 3.69
C ALA A 143 7.07 21.34 3.62
N PRO A 144 8.11 22.17 3.39
CA PRO A 144 9.48 21.69 3.36
C PRO A 144 9.83 21.06 4.72
N ALA A 145 10.41 19.86 4.68
CA ALA A 145 10.94 19.21 5.87
C ALA A 145 12.07 20.07 6.45
N VAL A 146 11.76 20.90 7.45
CA VAL A 146 12.77 21.62 8.23
C VAL A 146 13.48 20.57 9.07
N VAL A 147 14.60 20.07 8.56
CA VAL A 147 15.54 19.29 9.36
C VAL A 147 16.25 20.29 10.27
N SER A 148 15.78 20.39 11.52
CA SER A 148 16.59 20.96 12.59
C SER A 148 17.73 19.98 12.88
N GLY A 149 18.95 20.42 12.60
CA GLY A 149 20.19 19.67 12.86
C GLY A 149 20.58 19.62 14.32
#